data_AF-A0A6J4NP25-F1
#
_entry.id   AF-A0A6J4NP25-F1
#
_cell.length_a   1.000
_cell.length_b   1.000
_cell.length_c   1.000
_cell.angle_alpha   90.00
_cell.angle_beta   90.00
_cell.angle_gamma   90.00
#
_symmetry.space_group_name_H-M   'P 1'
#
loop_
_entity.id
_entity.type
_entity.pdbx_description
1 polymer ?
#
loop_
_entity_poly.entity_id
_entity_poly.type
_entity_poly.pdbx_seq_one_letter_code
_entity_poly.pdbx_strand_id
1 'polypeptide(L)'
;STDFGITNLYAVGAERDPDETPHPLALTACGEAADPDREKALKKAVMEYVAGRSRKPFDNGPISRMASVAPGSYVGRAIRAATPAHEEERGLREAVGWLGMGAREMRDLLEDPVYAVRSRVDFSSLPEPPTGVVEGSGADGVVGRLREGGLDPLYVDLSPAGGEVWVVRAIVPGLEVETASYGRIGARNLRRMLLRDDGDDGLVGTHAPPDGARRILLGEERREEFGPEPWLDVGALDRRVGPLYPLYREPSRHVAALVADGVL
;
A
#
# COMPACT_ATOMS: atom_id res chain seq x y z
N SER A 1 8.84 7.53 -5.70
CA SER A 1 8.30 8.86 -6.08
C SER A 1 9.15 9.94 -5.43
N THR A 2 9.18 11.15 -5.98
CA THR A 2 9.83 12.34 -5.39
C THR A 2 8.85 13.51 -5.23
N ASP A 3 7.54 13.20 -5.20
CA ASP A 3 6.47 14.19 -5.03
C ASP A 3 6.75 15.08 -3.79
N PHE A 4 6.53 16.39 -3.92
CA PHE A 4 6.81 17.39 -2.87
C PHE A 4 8.28 17.42 -2.41
N GLY A 5 9.22 16.94 -3.22
CA GLY A 5 10.63 16.83 -2.83
C GLY A 5 10.86 15.81 -1.72
N ILE A 6 9.93 14.87 -1.51
CA ILE A 6 10.01 13.82 -0.50
C ILE A 6 10.32 12.50 -1.21
N THR A 7 11.37 11.83 -0.76
CA THR A 7 11.74 10.52 -1.28
C THR A 7 10.76 9.48 -0.75
N ASN A 8 9.96 8.86 -1.62
CA ASN A 8 9.16 7.66 -1.31
C ASN A 8 9.71 6.44 -2.06
N LEU A 9 10.08 5.41 -1.30
CA LEU A 9 10.70 4.18 -1.78
C LEU A 9 9.89 2.96 -1.37
N TYR A 10 9.87 1.98 -2.26
CA TYR A 10 9.46 0.61 -1.98
C TYR A 10 10.70 -0.28 -1.96
N ALA A 11 10.85 -1.09 -0.94
CA ALA A 11 11.84 -2.15 -0.85
C ALA A 11 11.13 -3.51 -0.96
N VAL A 12 11.53 -4.31 -1.94
CA VAL A 12 10.97 -5.64 -2.21
C VAL A 12 12.09 -6.67 -2.28
N GLY A 13 11.78 -7.91 -1.91
CA GLY A 13 12.68 -9.05 -2.05
C GLY A 13 12.53 -9.69 -3.41
N ALA A 14 13.65 -9.98 -4.08
CA ALA A 14 13.69 -10.77 -5.31
C ALA A 14 14.64 -11.94 -5.12
N GLU A 15 14.09 -13.06 -4.63
CA GLU A 15 14.80 -14.31 -4.42
C GLU A 15 15.38 -14.81 -5.74
N ARG A 16 16.64 -15.27 -5.70
CA ARG A 16 17.29 -15.91 -6.85
C ARG A 16 16.68 -17.28 -7.12
N ASP A 17 16.41 -18.03 -6.06
CA ASP A 17 15.61 -19.25 -6.11
C ASP A 17 14.39 -19.11 -5.19
N PRO A 18 13.17 -18.97 -5.75
CA PRO A 18 11.95 -18.88 -4.95
C PRO A 18 11.74 -20.09 -4.04
N ASP A 19 12.21 -21.29 -4.41
CA ASP A 19 11.97 -22.50 -3.62
C ASP A 19 12.77 -22.52 -2.30
N GLU A 20 13.80 -21.69 -2.17
CA GLU A 20 14.53 -21.50 -0.91
C GLU A 20 13.80 -20.56 0.08
N THR A 21 12.68 -19.96 -0.34
CA THR A 21 11.91 -19.10 0.56
C THR A 21 11.26 -19.91 1.68
N PRO A 22 11.34 -19.47 2.96
CA PRO A 22 10.73 -20.22 4.06
C PRO A 22 9.22 -20.44 3.92
N HIS A 23 8.53 -19.55 3.18
CA HIS A 23 7.11 -19.64 2.86
C HIS A 23 6.77 -18.73 1.66
N PRO A 24 5.90 -19.13 0.71
CA PRO A 24 5.55 -18.32 -0.47
C PRO A 24 5.09 -16.90 -0.15
N LEU A 25 4.28 -16.72 0.91
CA LEU A 25 3.84 -15.40 1.37
C LEU A 25 4.99 -14.41 1.69
N ALA A 26 6.19 -14.90 2.04
CA ALA A 26 7.34 -14.04 2.28
C ALA A 26 7.82 -13.30 1.02
N LEU A 27 7.51 -13.82 -0.18
CA LEU A 27 7.80 -13.18 -1.47
C LEU A 27 6.96 -11.91 -1.69
N THR A 28 5.76 -11.86 -1.09
CA THR A 28 4.86 -10.70 -1.20
C THR A 28 5.23 -9.55 -0.26
N ALA A 29 6.31 -9.72 0.53
CA ALA A 29 6.76 -8.70 1.47
C ALA A 29 7.29 -7.46 0.73
N CYS A 30 6.82 -6.31 1.19
CA CYS A 30 7.23 -5.01 0.71
C CYS A 30 7.34 -4.08 1.91
N GLY A 31 8.36 -3.23 1.93
CA GLY A 31 8.42 -2.09 2.82
C GLY A 31 8.29 -0.81 2.04
N GLU A 32 7.39 0.08 2.45
CA GLU A 32 7.24 1.41 1.89
C GLU A 32 7.65 2.44 2.93
N ALA A 33 8.41 3.45 2.52
CA ALA A 33 8.66 4.59 3.38
C ALA A 33 8.90 5.88 2.60
N ALA A 34 8.41 6.97 3.19
CA ALA A 34 8.64 8.32 2.73
C ALA A 34 9.44 9.14 3.76
N ASP A 35 10.43 9.89 3.29
CA ASP A 35 11.20 10.83 4.11
C ASP A 35 11.82 11.93 3.21
N PRO A 36 11.93 13.18 3.67
CA PRO A 36 12.74 14.21 2.99
C PRO A 36 14.19 13.80 2.73
N ASP A 37 14.73 12.89 3.54
CA ASP A 37 16.08 12.34 3.45
C ASP A 37 16.04 10.93 2.84
N ARG A 38 16.60 10.77 1.65
CA ARG A 38 16.66 9.47 0.94
C ARG A 38 17.27 8.34 1.77
N GLU A 39 18.25 8.60 2.63
CA GLU A 39 18.88 7.58 3.46
C GLU A 39 17.94 7.10 4.56
N LYS A 40 17.17 8.01 5.16
CA LYS A 40 16.13 7.65 6.13
C LYS A 40 14.98 6.92 5.47
N ALA A 41 14.54 7.36 4.29
CA ALA A 41 13.52 6.65 3.51
C ALA A 41 13.96 5.22 3.21
N LEU A 42 15.19 5.02 2.73
CA LEU A 42 15.73 3.69 2.44
C LEU A 42 15.79 2.80 3.69
N LYS A 43 16.34 3.33 4.80
CA LYS A 43 16.42 2.58 6.07
C LYS A 43 15.04 2.13 6.55
N LYS A 44 14.06 3.03 6.55
CA LYS A 44 12.68 2.73 6.95
C LYS A 44 12.04 1.67 6.03
N ALA A 45 12.17 1.83 4.71
CA ALA A 45 11.62 0.89 3.73
C ALA A 45 12.24 -0.51 3.89
N VAL A 46 13.56 -0.61 4.07
CA VAL A 46 14.23 -1.90 4.29
C VAL A 46 13.81 -2.53 5.62
N MET A 47 13.69 -1.75 6.70
CA MET A 47 13.20 -2.28 7.98
C MET A 47 11.76 -2.81 7.87
N GLU A 48 10.87 -2.08 7.19
CA GLU A 48 9.50 -2.53 6.97
C GLU A 48 9.47 -3.78 6.07
N TYR A 49 10.33 -3.88 5.05
CA TYR A 49 10.46 -5.07 4.23
C TYR A 49 10.87 -6.30 5.07
N VAL A 50 11.89 -6.17 5.93
CA VAL A 50 12.34 -7.25 6.81
C VAL A 50 11.24 -7.65 7.80
N ALA A 51 10.56 -6.67 8.40
CA ALA A 51 9.41 -6.92 9.27
C ALA A 51 8.30 -7.65 8.51
N GLY A 52 7.88 -7.14 7.35
CA GLY A 52 6.86 -7.73 6.48
C GLY A 52 7.19 -9.15 6.05
N ARG A 53 8.47 -9.44 5.77
CA ARG A 53 8.95 -10.78 5.39
C ARG A 53 8.71 -11.82 6.49
N SER A 54 8.90 -11.45 7.75
CA SER A 54 8.57 -12.32 8.90
C SER A 54 7.08 -12.33 9.23
N ARG A 55 6.43 -11.15 9.15
CA ARG A 55 5.06 -10.94 9.59
C ARG A 55 4.08 -11.62 8.66
N LYS A 56 4.27 -11.60 7.35
CA LYS A 56 3.31 -12.18 6.39
C LYS A 56 3.11 -13.70 6.59
N PRO A 57 4.16 -14.55 6.64
CA PRO A 57 3.98 -15.95 6.97
C PRO A 57 3.44 -16.20 8.38
N PHE A 58 3.77 -15.34 9.34
CA PHE A 58 3.28 -15.48 10.72
C PHE A 58 1.79 -15.14 10.83
N ASP A 59 1.36 -14.00 10.29
CA ASP A 59 0.00 -13.47 10.39
C ASP A 59 -0.97 -14.15 9.42
N ASN A 60 -0.50 -14.70 8.29
CA ASN A 60 -1.38 -15.22 7.25
C ASN A 60 -1.08 -16.67 6.85
N GLY A 61 0.09 -17.22 7.23
CA GLY A 61 0.46 -18.61 6.92
C GLY A 61 -0.23 -19.63 7.82
N PRO A 62 0.03 -20.94 7.61
CA PRO A 62 -0.62 -22.01 8.36
C PRO A 62 -0.51 -21.84 9.89
N ILE A 63 -1.59 -22.15 10.61
CA ILE A 63 -1.66 -21.98 12.08
C ILE A 63 -0.58 -22.78 12.81
N SER A 64 -0.15 -23.91 12.25
CA SER A 64 0.95 -24.72 12.76
C SER A 64 2.27 -23.95 12.86
N ARG A 65 2.54 -23.04 11.92
CA ARG A 65 3.74 -22.18 11.96
C ARG A 65 3.66 -21.16 13.08
N MET A 66 2.53 -20.48 13.25
CA MET A 66 2.32 -19.58 14.40
C MET A 66 2.50 -20.35 15.71
N ALA A 67 1.87 -21.51 15.85
CA ALA A 67 1.91 -22.32 17.07
C ALA A 67 3.32 -22.81 17.43
N SER A 68 4.24 -22.89 16.46
CA SER A 68 5.63 -23.28 16.70
C SER A 68 6.49 -22.21 17.38
N VAL A 69 6.08 -20.92 17.30
CA VAL A 69 6.87 -19.78 17.82
C VAL A 69 6.12 -18.93 18.84
N ALA A 70 4.79 -19.01 18.89
CA ALA A 70 3.97 -18.23 19.80
C ALA A 70 3.45 -19.07 20.98
N PRO A 71 3.28 -18.48 22.18
CA PRO A 71 2.66 -19.18 23.30
C PRO A 71 1.24 -19.68 22.95
N GLY A 72 0.85 -20.86 23.43
CA GLY A 72 -0.50 -21.40 23.18
C GLY A 72 -1.64 -20.48 23.65
N SER A 73 -1.38 -19.63 24.65
CA SER A 73 -2.35 -18.61 25.08
C SER A 73 -2.57 -17.51 24.03
N TYR A 74 -1.55 -17.15 23.24
CA TYR A 74 -1.69 -16.25 22.10
C TYR A 74 -2.51 -16.92 20.99
N VAL A 75 -2.15 -18.15 20.61
CA VAL A 75 -2.85 -18.93 19.57
C VAL A 75 -4.34 -19.05 19.90
N GLY A 76 -4.68 -19.46 21.13
CA GLY A 76 -6.08 -19.58 21.55
C GLY A 76 -6.84 -18.25 21.54
N ARG A 77 -6.18 -17.11 21.82
CA ARG A 77 -6.81 -15.79 21.71
C ARG A 77 -7.03 -15.39 20.25
N ALA A 78 -6.05 -15.64 19.39
CA ALA A 78 -6.16 -15.34 17.96
C ALA A 78 -7.35 -16.07 17.33
N ILE A 79 -7.48 -17.39 17.59
CA ILE A 79 -8.60 -18.20 17.09
C ILE A 79 -9.95 -17.66 17.57
N ARG A 80 -10.08 -17.32 18.86
CA ARG A 80 -11.34 -16.79 19.41
C ARG A 80 -11.71 -15.39 18.89
N ALA A 81 -10.72 -14.59 18.51
CA ALA A 81 -10.95 -13.24 18.00
C ALA A 81 -11.26 -13.20 16.50
N ALA A 82 -10.93 -14.26 15.77
CA ALA A 82 -11.14 -14.35 14.33
C ALA A 82 -12.64 -14.37 14.00
N THR A 83 -13.06 -13.45 13.11
CA THR A 83 -14.46 -13.27 12.74
C THR A 83 -14.58 -13.08 11.22
N PRO A 84 -14.75 -14.18 10.43
CA PRO A 84 -14.77 -14.10 8.97
C PRO A 84 -15.84 -13.16 8.43
N ALA A 85 -16.97 -13.04 9.14
CA ALA A 85 -18.07 -12.15 8.76
C ALA A 85 -17.71 -10.64 8.81
N HIS A 86 -16.60 -10.26 9.45
CA HIS A 86 -16.09 -8.89 9.45
C HIS A 86 -15.03 -8.63 8.37
N GLU A 87 -14.60 -9.67 7.65
CA GLU A 87 -13.61 -9.54 6.60
C GLU A 87 -14.23 -9.07 5.29
N GLU A 88 -13.40 -8.42 4.47
CA GLU A 88 -13.78 -8.14 3.10
C GLU A 88 -13.68 -9.43 2.26
N GLU A 89 -14.81 -9.86 1.69
CA GLU A 89 -14.93 -11.15 0.99
C GLU A 89 -13.84 -11.36 -0.08
N ARG A 90 -13.57 -10.32 -0.88
CA ARG A 90 -12.51 -10.38 -1.91
C ARG A 90 -11.13 -10.56 -1.30
N GLY A 91 -10.78 -9.78 -0.28
CA GLY A 91 -9.50 -9.86 0.41
C GLY A 91 -9.26 -11.24 1.01
N LEU A 92 -10.28 -11.75 1.71
CA LEU A 92 -10.21 -13.08 2.32
C LEU A 92 -10.10 -14.20 1.28
N ARG A 93 -10.94 -14.18 0.23
CA ARG A 93 -10.94 -15.21 -0.82
C ARG A 93 -9.60 -15.31 -1.54
N GLU A 94 -9.02 -14.18 -1.95
CA GLU A 94 -7.72 -14.17 -2.64
C GLU A 94 -6.58 -14.54 -1.68
N ALA A 95 -6.63 -14.12 -0.42
CA ALA A 95 -5.63 -14.50 0.59
C ALA A 95 -5.65 -16.01 0.90
N VAL A 96 -6.83 -16.63 0.95
CA VAL A 96 -6.97 -18.09 1.02
C VAL A 96 -6.39 -18.75 -0.25
N GLY A 97 -6.63 -18.16 -1.42
CA GLY A 97 -6.01 -18.60 -2.67
C GLY A 97 -4.48 -18.62 -2.61
N TRP A 98 -3.87 -17.57 -2.06
CA TRP A 98 -2.42 -17.49 -1.87
C TRP A 98 -1.85 -18.57 -0.95
N LEU A 99 -2.62 -19.06 0.02
CA LEU A 99 -2.18 -20.16 0.89
C LEU A 99 -2.05 -21.49 0.15
N GLY A 100 -2.75 -21.66 -0.96
CA GLY A 100 -2.62 -22.81 -1.84
C GLY A 100 -1.47 -22.72 -2.85
N MET A 101 -0.84 -21.55 -3.00
CA MET A 101 0.19 -21.33 -4.02
C MET A 101 1.57 -21.83 -3.56
N GLY A 102 2.32 -22.42 -4.50
CA GLY A 102 3.75 -22.66 -4.36
C GLY A 102 4.57 -21.37 -4.49
N ALA A 103 5.86 -21.43 -4.14
CA ALA A 103 6.76 -20.28 -4.21
C ALA A 103 6.96 -19.77 -5.66
N ARG A 104 7.04 -20.69 -6.63
CA ARG A 104 7.16 -20.33 -8.05
C ARG A 104 5.90 -19.67 -8.59
N GLU A 105 4.72 -20.20 -8.27
CA GLU A 105 3.44 -19.61 -8.67
C GLU A 105 3.28 -18.20 -8.10
N MET A 106 3.63 -18.01 -6.82
CA MET A 106 3.63 -16.69 -6.19
C MET A 106 4.64 -15.73 -6.85
N ARG A 107 5.84 -16.23 -7.20
CA ARG A 107 6.84 -15.44 -7.92
C ARG A 107 6.33 -14.99 -9.29
N ASP A 108 5.74 -15.92 -10.06
CA ASP A 108 5.21 -15.62 -11.39
C ASP A 108 4.10 -14.56 -11.32
N LEU A 109 3.26 -14.62 -10.28
CA LEU A 109 2.22 -13.62 -10.05
C LEU A 109 2.76 -12.20 -9.79
N LEU A 110 3.97 -12.09 -9.22
CA LEU A 110 4.62 -10.82 -8.88
C LEU A 110 5.56 -10.28 -9.98
N GLU A 111 5.87 -11.08 -11.00
CA GLU A 111 6.92 -10.79 -11.98
C GLU A 111 6.70 -9.44 -12.71
N ASP A 112 5.55 -9.25 -13.35
CA ASP A 112 5.26 -8.00 -14.04
C ASP A 112 4.93 -6.82 -13.08
N PRO A 113 4.01 -6.95 -12.10
CA PRO A 113 3.59 -5.81 -11.30
C PRO A 113 4.62 -5.33 -10.27
N VAL A 114 5.53 -6.21 -9.83
CA VAL A 114 6.49 -5.89 -8.76
C VAL A 114 7.94 -5.92 -9.26
N TYR A 115 8.32 -6.91 -10.06
CA TYR A 115 9.72 -7.09 -10.47
C TYR A 115 10.08 -6.46 -11.82
N ALA A 116 9.10 -6.02 -12.61
CA ALA A 116 9.39 -5.36 -13.88
C ALA A 116 10.10 -4.02 -13.67
N VAL A 117 11.28 -3.89 -14.27
CA VAL A 117 12.05 -2.65 -14.27
C VAL A 117 11.77 -1.88 -15.56
N ARG A 118 11.07 -0.75 -15.45
CA ARG A 118 10.77 0.13 -16.60
C ARG A 118 11.74 1.30 -16.74
N SER A 119 12.36 1.73 -15.65
CA SER A 119 13.38 2.78 -15.63
C SER A 119 14.31 2.60 -14.44
N ARG A 120 15.46 3.26 -14.48
CA ARG A 120 16.43 3.33 -13.38
C ARG A 120 16.83 4.78 -13.19
N VAL A 121 17.04 5.16 -11.93
CA VAL A 121 17.57 6.46 -11.53
C VAL A 121 18.67 6.23 -10.50
N ASP A 122 19.66 7.11 -10.46
CA ASP A 122 20.71 7.03 -9.45
C ASP A 122 20.13 7.35 -8.07
N PHE A 123 20.49 6.57 -7.06
CA PHE A 123 20.04 6.83 -5.69
C PHE A 123 20.48 8.23 -5.22
N SER A 124 21.66 8.67 -5.64
CA SER A 124 22.19 10.00 -5.36
C SER A 124 21.44 11.14 -6.03
N SER A 125 20.55 10.87 -6.99
CA SER A 125 19.69 11.89 -7.59
C SER A 125 18.39 12.11 -6.78
N LEU A 126 18.13 11.29 -5.75
CA LEU A 126 16.95 11.43 -4.91
C LEU A 126 17.12 12.57 -3.89
N PRO A 127 16.00 13.21 -3.47
CA PRO A 127 16.01 14.27 -2.47
C PRO A 127 16.80 13.93 -1.20
N GLU A 128 17.61 14.89 -0.77
CA GLU A 128 18.37 14.88 0.47
C GLU A 128 18.32 16.31 1.05
N PRO A 129 18.10 16.49 2.36
CA PRO A 129 18.13 17.81 2.97
C PRO A 129 19.55 18.41 2.89
N PRO A 130 19.69 19.74 2.74
CA PRO A 130 20.98 20.40 2.77
C PRO A 130 21.76 20.07 4.05
N THR A 131 23.04 19.76 3.91
CA THR A 131 23.90 19.38 5.03
C THR A 131 24.01 20.55 6.02
N GLY A 132 23.75 20.30 7.31
CA GLY A 132 23.89 21.31 8.37
C GLY A 132 22.69 22.23 8.61
N VAL A 133 21.59 22.07 7.87
CA VAL A 133 20.34 22.80 8.11
C VAL A 133 19.42 21.94 8.99
N VAL A 134 19.28 22.32 10.26
CA VAL A 134 18.22 21.82 11.15
C VAL A 134 17.12 22.87 11.17
N GLU A 135 16.36 22.98 10.08
CA GLU A 135 15.19 23.87 10.04
C GLU A 135 13.99 23.18 10.67
N GLY A 136 13.61 23.65 11.86
CA GLY A 136 12.38 23.24 12.54
C GLY A 136 12.31 21.74 12.90
N SER A 137 11.14 21.30 13.34
CA SER A 137 10.89 19.86 13.41
C SER A 137 10.82 19.31 11.97
N GLY A 138 11.26 18.07 11.74
CA GLY A 138 11.09 17.44 10.42
C GLY A 138 9.64 17.42 9.92
N ALA A 139 8.66 17.55 10.83
CA ALA A 139 7.25 17.70 10.49
C ALA A 139 6.93 19.07 9.87
N ASP A 140 7.49 20.16 10.38
CA ASP A 140 7.24 21.52 9.84
C ASP A 140 7.69 21.62 8.38
N GLY A 141 8.86 21.05 8.06
CA GLY A 141 9.36 21.00 6.68
C GLY A 141 8.46 20.18 5.75
N VAL A 142 7.91 19.06 6.22
CA VAL A 142 6.94 18.26 5.45
C VAL A 142 5.63 19.02 5.25
N VAL A 143 5.11 19.68 6.30
CA VAL A 143 3.88 20.49 6.21
C VAL A 143 4.06 21.65 5.25
N GLY A 144 5.21 22.34 5.30
CA GLY A 144 5.54 23.42 4.36
C GLY A 144 5.49 22.95 2.91
N ARG A 145 6.17 21.85 2.58
CA ARG A 145 6.19 21.27 1.22
C ARG A 145 4.81 20.82 0.73
N LEU A 146 3.97 20.29 1.61
CA LEU A 146 2.59 19.93 1.26
C LEU A 146 1.75 21.18 0.95
N ARG A 147 1.90 22.25 1.74
CA ARG A 147 1.22 23.54 1.51
C ARG A 147 1.67 24.23 0.23
N GLU A 148 2.96 24.20 -0.08
CA GLU A 148 3.48 24.64 -1.37
C GLU A 148 2.90 23.83 -2.53
N GLY A 149 2.64 22.54 -2.30
CA GLY A 149 1.92 21.66 -3.21
C GLY A 149 0.40 21.89 -3.28
N GLY A 150 -0.13 22.91 -2.60
CA GLY A 150 -1.56 23.23 -2.56
C GLY A 150 -2.40 22.29 -1.70
N LEU A 151 -1.77 21.54 -0.79
CA LEU A 151 -2.46 20.66 0.16
C LEU A 151 -2.40 21.25 1.56
N ASP A 152 -3.48 21.14 2.34
CA ASP A 152 -3.51 21.65 3.71
C ASP A 152 -3.58 20.49 4.73
N PRO A 153 -2.47 20.15 5.41
CA PRO A 153 -2.47 19.13 6.44
C PRO A 153 -3.25 19.57 7.67
N LEU A 154 -4.22 18.75 8.05
CA LEU A 154 -4.97 18.83 9.30
C LEU A 154 -4.49 17.73 10.26
N TYR A 155 -4.67 17.93 11.56
CA TYR A 155 -4.46 16.86 12.53
C TYR A 155 -5.51 16.89 13.64
N VAL A 156 -5.78 15.72 14.21
CA VAL A 156 -6.56 15.55 15.43
C VAL A 156 -5.61 15.03 16.50
N ASP A 157 -5.55 15.74 17.62
CA ASP A 157 -4.83 15.28 18.82
C ASP A 157 -5.68 14.23 19.56
N LEU A 158 -5.10 13.05 19.74
CA LEU A 158 -5.68 11.89 20.40
C LEU A 158 -4.85 11.50 21.64
N SER A 159 -4.00 12.40 22.12
CA SER A 159 -3.13 12.16 23.27
C SER A 159 -3.96 11.99 24.54
N PRO A 160 -3.67 10.98 25.39
CA PRO A 160 -4.31 10.85 26.69
C PRO A 160 -4.07 12.09 27.55
N ALA A 161 -5.12 12.57 28.22
CA ALA A 161 -5.00 13.74 29.10
C ALA A 161 -3.95 13.51 30.20
N GLY A 162 -2.95 14.39 30.28
CA GLY A 162 -1.86 14.30 31.27
C GLY A 162 -0.86 13.16 31.03
N GLY A 163 -0.91 12.48 29.89
CA GLY A 163 0.03 11.41 29.52
C GLY A 163 1.34 11.94 28.93
N GLU A 164 2.37 11.10 28.93
CA GLU A 164 3.69 11.41 28.34
C GLU A 164 3.78 11.03 26.84
N VAL A 165 2.71 10.46 26.27
CA VAL A 165 2.66 9.98 24.89
C VAL A 165 1.76 10.86 24.05
N TRP A 166 2.30 11.33 22.93
CA TRP A 166 1.58 12.13 21.95
C TRP A 166 1.06 11.24 20.81
N VAL A 167 -0.24 11.33 20.52
CA VAL A 167 -0.88 10.56 19.45
C VAL A 167 -1.64 11.53 18.56
N VAL A 168 -1.37 11.48 17.26
CA VAL A 168 -2.07 12.33 16.29
C VAL A 168 -2.62 11.50 15.14
N ARG A 169 -3.78 11.93 14.62
CA ARG A 169 -4.27 11.51 13.31
C ARG A 169 -4.06 12.66 12.34
N ALA A 170 -3.09 12.52 11.44
CA ALA A 170 -2.91 13.45 10.33
C ALA A 170 -3.91 13.15 9.20
N ILE A 171 -4.49 14.20 8.62
CA ILE A 171 -5.43 14.15 7.51
C ILE A 171 -4.96 15.18 6.49
N VAL A 172 -4.64 14.76 5.28
CA VAL A 172 -4.24 15.66 4.20
C VAL A 172 -5.23 15.50 3.05
N PRO A 173 -6.28 16.34 2.98
CA PRO A 173 -7.24 16.30 1.88
C PRO A 173 -6.52 16.42 0.53
N GLY A 174 -6.92 15.59 -0.44
CA GLY A 174 -6.32 15.56 -1.77
C GLY A 174 -5.13 14.61 -1.92
N LEU A 175 -4.58 14.03 -0.85
CA LEU A 175 -3.72 12.84 -0.97
C LEU A 175 -4.55 11.59 -1.27
N GLU A 176 -4.08 10.77 -2.20
CA GLU A 176 -4.72 9.52 -2.57
C GLU A 176 -4.48 8.43 -1.52
N VAL A 177 -5.48 7.57 -1.32
CA VAL A 177 -5.44 6.40 -0.43
C VAL A 177 -6.33 5.33 -1.03
N GLU A 178 -5.97 4.04 -0.90
CA GLU A 178 -6.86 2.93 -1.26
C GLU A 178 -7.34 2.96 -2.73
N THR A 179 -6.44 3.33 -3.66
CA THR A 179 -6.76 3.37 -5.10
C THR A 179 -7.26 2.03 -5.61
N ALA A 180 -6.51 0.95 -5.37
CA ALA A 180 -6.85 -0.40 -5.83
C ALA A 180 -7.98 -1.07 -5.02
N SER A 181 -8.27 -0.59 -3.81
CA SER A 181 -9.32 -1.17 -2.95
C SER A 181 -10.67 -0.50 -3.14
N TYR A 182 -10.70 0.83 -3.21
CA TYR A 182 -11.96 1.59 -3.23
C TYR A 182 -12.06 2.59 -4.39
N GLY A 183 -11.17 2.50 -5.38
CA GLY A 183 -11.17 3.37 -6.57
C GLY A 183 -10.91 4.85 -6.22
N ARG A 184 -10.26 5.10 -5.08
CA ARG A 184 -10.00 6.45 -4.58
C ARG A 184 -8.74 7.01 -5.22
N ILE A 185 -8.93 7.92 -6.16
CA ILE A 185 -7.86 8.69 -6.80
C ILE A 185 -8.18 10.18 -6.79
N GLY A 186 -7.13 11.00 -6.79
CA GLY A 186 -7.21 12.45 -6.87
C GLY A 186 -6.62 12.97 -8.19
N ALA A 187 -6.59 14.30 -8.32
CA ALA A 187 -6.12 14.98 -9.52
C ALA A 187 -4.69 14.58 -9.93
N ARG A 188 -3.80 14.29 -8.97
CA ARG A 188 -2.40 13.94 -9.26
C ARG A 188 -2.30 12.57 -9.89
N ASN A 189 -2.95 11.56 -9.31
CA ASN A 189 -3.04 10.23 -9.93
C ASN A 189 -3.75 10.26 -11.28
N LEU A 190 -4.87 10.97 -11.39
CA LEU A 190 -5.57 11.11 -12.67
C LEU A 190 -4.65 11.66 -13.76
N ARG A 191 -3.95 12.77 -13.49
CA ARG A 191 -2.97 13.35 -14.43
C ARG A 191 -1.88 12.35 -14.80
N ARG A 192 -1.31 11.63 -13.82
CA ARG A 192 -0.27 10.62 -14.08
C ARG A 192 -0.78 9.45 -14.92
N MET A 193 -2.03 9.04 -14.72
CA MET A 193 -2.64 7.92 -15.46
C MET A 193 -2.97 8.33 -16.89
N LEU A 194 -3.54 9.52 -17.10
CA LEU A 194 -3.78 10.10 -18.43
C LEU A 194 -2.48 10.32 -19.24
N LEU A 195 -1.34 10.49 -18.56
CA LEU A 195 -0.02 10.60 -19.21
C LEU A 195 0.65 9.25 -19.49
N ARG A 196 0.19 8.17 -18.86
CA ARG A 196 0.79 6.82 -18.96
C ARG A 196 0.01 5.90 -19.91
N ASP A 197 -1.31 6.07 -19.96
CA ASP A 197 -2.16 5.45 -20.98
C ASP A 197 -2.12 6.37 -22.21
N ASP A 198 -1.71 5.89 -23.39
CA ASP A 198 -1.69 6.65 -24.65
C ASP A 198 -3.13 6.95 -25.19
N GLY A 199 -4.12 7.25 -24.32
CA GLY A 199 -5.49 7.65 -24.68
C GLY A 199 -6.60 7.22 -23.69
N ASP A 200 -7.86 7.57 -24.02
CA ASP A 200 -9.11 7.28 -23.27
C ASP A 200 -9.52 5.79 -23.21
N ASP A 201 -8.74 4.89 -23.82
CA ASP A 201 -9.00 3.44 -23.84
C ASP A 201 -8.48 2.73 -22.57
N GLY A 202 -8.07 3.51 -21.56
CA GLY A 202 -7.37 3.05 -20.36
C GLY A 202 -8.24 2.89 -19.11
N LEU A 203 -7.63 3.07 -17.94
CA LEU A 203 -8.32 2.97 -16.65
C LEU A 203 -9.09 4.24 -16.27
N VAL A 204 -8.74 5.38 -16.86
CA VAL A 204 -9.31 6.70 -16.56
C VAL A 204 -9.60 7.46 -17.84
N GLY A 205 -10.53 8.41 -17.77
CA GLY A 205 -10.80 9.31 -18.88
C GLY A 205 -11.54 10.57 -18.46
N THR A 206 -11.58 11.53 -19.36
CA THR A 206 -12.30 12.81 -19.21
C THR A 206 -13.44 12.96 -20.22
N HIS A 207 -13.58 11.99 -21.12
CA HIS A 207 -14.62 11.90 -22.14
C HIS A 207 -15.74 10.95 -21.69
N ALA A 208 -16.55 10.43 -22.63
CA ALA A 208 -17.66 9.55 -22.31
C ALA A 208 -17.18 8.31 -21.51
N PRO A 209 -17.74 8.04 -20.32
CA PRO A 209 -17.34 6.91 -19.50
C PRO A 209 -17.79 5.57 -20.11
N PRO A 210 -17.01 4.50 -19.99
CA PRO A 210 -17.48 3.15 -20.26
C PRO A 210 -18.50 2.70 -19.20
N ASP A 211 -19.27 1.66 -19.53
CA ASP A 211 -20.28 1.10 -18.62
C ASP A 211 -19.65 0.65 -17.29
N GLY A 212 -20.21 1.14 -16.18
CA GLY A 212 -19.75 0.80 -14.83
C GLY A 212 -18.58 1.64 -14.30
N ALA A 213 -18.03 2.57 -15.10
CA ALA A 213 -17.05 3.52 -14.58
C ALA A 213 -17.66 4.42 -13.49
N ARG A 214 -16.84 4.83 -12.54
CA ARG A 214 -17.24 5.70 -11.44
C ARG A 214 -16.61 7.07 -11.61
N ARG A 215 -17.39 8.10 -11.31
CA ARG A 215 -16.90 9.48 -11.27
C ARG A 215 -15.77 9.63 -10.23
N ILE A 216 -14.70 10.28 -10.63
CA ILE A 216 -13.62 10.72 -9.73
C ILE A 216 -14.08 12.00 -9.04
N LEU A 217 -14.07 11.99 -7.71
CA LEU A 217 -14.52 13.11 -6.89
C LEU A 217 -13.39 14.15 -6.76
N LEU A 218 -13.33 15.09 -7.70
CA LEU A 218 -12.42 16.24 -7.65
C LEU A 218 -13.17 17.51 -7.18
N GLY A 219 -12.41 18.44 -6.60
CA GLY A 219 -12.93 19.78 -6.28
C GLY A 219 -13.32 20.55 -7.55
N GLU A 220 -14.20 21.54 -7.40
CA GLU A 220 -14.71 22.32 -8.54
C GLU A 220 -13.60 23.05 -9.30
N GLU A 221 -12.54 23.44 -8.60
CA GLU A 221 -11.35 24.09 -9.16
C GLU A 221 -10.60 23.22 -10.17
N ARG A 222 -10.86 21.91 -10.19
CA ARG A 222 -10.23 20.96 -11.12
C ARG A 222 -11.07 20.69 -12.37
N ARG A 223 -12.28 21.26 -12.48
CA ARG A 223 -13.15 21.07 -13.64
C ARG A 223 -12.59 21.68 -14.92
N GLU A 224 -11.87 22.80 -14.82
CA GLU A 224 -11.22 23.41 -15.98
C GLU A 224 -10.13 22.50 -16.55
N GLU A 225 -9.49 21.69 -15.71
CA GLU A 225 -8.39 20.81 -16.10
C GLU A 225 -8.87 19.45 -16.62
N PHE A 226 -9.83 18.82 -15.94
CA PHE A 226 -10.26 17.44 -16.24
C PHE A 226 -11.68 17.34 -16.80
N GLY A 227 -12.32 18.47 -17.08
CA GLY A 227 -13.72 18.51 -17.48
C GLY A 227 -14.69 18.24 -16.32
N PRO A 228 -16.00 18.15 -16.63
CA PRO A 228 -17.05 18.11 -15.62
C PRO A 228 -17.12 16.77 -14.86
N GLU A 229 -16.77 15.66 -15.53
CA GLU A 229 -17.00 14.29 -15.05
C GLU A 229 -15.84 13.34 -15.41
N PRO A 230 -14.63 13.57 -14.88
CA PRO A 230 -13.57 12.57 -15.00
C PRO A 230 -13.98 11.27 -14.32
N TRP A 231 -13.58 10.13 -14.89
CA TRP A 231 -14.02 8.81 -14.46
C TRP A 231 -12.86 7.82 -14.31
N LEU A 232 -13.10 6.78 -13.53
CA LEU A 232 -12.24 5.62 -13.30
C LEU A 232 -13.04 4.34 -13.61
N ASP A 233 -12.54 3.49 -14.50
CA ASP A 233 -13.08 2.15 -14.71
C ASP A 233 -12.65 1.24 -13.55
N VAL A 234 -13.47 1.21 -12.50
CA VAL A 234 -13.26 0.38 -11.30
C VAL A 234 -13.31 -1.10 -11.66
N GLY A 235 -14.11 -1.50 -12.64
CA GLY A 235 -14.15 -2.89 -13.09
C GLY A 235 -12.84 -3.31 -13.77
N ALA A 236 -12.27 -2.47 -14.62
CA ALA A 236 -10.95 -2.71 -15.22
C ALA A 236 -9.84 -2.69 -14.17
N LEU A 237 -9.90 -1.78 -13.21
CA LEU A 237 -8.97 -1.77 -12.07
C LEU A 237 -9.04 -3.07 -11.29
N ASP A 238 -10.25 -3.54 -10.97
CA ASP A 238 -10.48 -4.78 -10.24
C ASP A 238 -9.94 -5.99 -11.00
N ARG A 239 -10.16 -6.07 -12.32
CA ARG A 239 -9.58 -7.12 -13.18
C ARG A 239 -8.06 -7.07 -13.21
N ARG A 240 -7.46 -5.87 -13.27
CA ARG A 240 -6.02 -5.68 -13.30
C ARG A 240 -5.34 -6.06 -11.99
N VAL A 241 -5.98 -5.75 -10.86
CA VAL A 241 -5.51 -6.19 -9.54
C VAL A 241 -5.73 -7.69 -9.37
N GLY A 242 -6.90 -8.20 -9.74
CA GLY A 242 -7.21 -9.63 -9.76
C GLY A 242 -6.78 -10.36 -8.47
N PRO A 243 -5.99 -11.44 -8.57
CA PRO A 243 -5.53 -12.21 -7.43
C PRO A 243 -4.46 -11.52 -6.58
N LEU A 244 -3.98 -10.32 -6.97
CA LEU A 244 -3.03 -9.52 -6.18
C LEU A 244 -3.71 -8.66 -5.11
N TYR A 245 -5.04 -8.73 -5.00
CA TYR A 245 -5.80 -7.91 -4.06
C TYR A 245 -5.29 -7.93 -2.61
N PRO A 246 -4.78 -9.06 -2.07
CA PRO A 246 -4.21 -9.08 -0.71
C PRO A 246 -2.94 -8.24 -0.54
N LEU A 247 -2.28 -7.76 -1.61
CA LEU A 247 -1.24 -6.73 -1.50
C LEU A 247 -1.78 -5.38 -1.01
N TYR A 248 -3.05 -5.09 -1.30
CA TYR A 248 -3.72 -3.84 -0.95
C TYR A 248 -4.62 -3.99 0.28
N ARG A 249 -5.21 -5.17 0.47
CA ARG A 249 -6.13 -5.45 1.56
C ARG A 249 -5.91 -6.85 2.13
N GLU A 250 -5.06 -6.93 3.14
CA GLU A 250 -4.89 -8.15 3.93
C GLU A 250 -6.12 -8.37 4.83
N PRO A 251 -6.60 -9.61 5.00
CA PRO A 251 -7.57 -9.92 6.03
C PRO A 251 -6.95 -9.74 7.43
N SER A 252 -7.80 -9.70 8.46
CA SER A 252 -7.30 -9.71 9.84
C SER A 252 -6.42 -10.93 10.11
N ARG A 253 -5.47 -10.76 11.04
CA ARG A 253 -4.48 -11.79 11.39
C ARG A 253 -5.13 -13.15 11.61
N HIS A 254 -4.54 -14.16 11.01
CA HIS A 254 -4.86 -15.59 11.09
C HIS A 254 -6.20 -15.99 10.46
N VAL A 255 -7.04 -15.05 10.02
CA VAL A 255 -8.38 -15.40 9.50
C VAL A 255 -8.29 -16.24 8.23
N ALA A 256 -7.44 -15.85 7.27
CA ALA A 256 -7.25 -16.63 6.03
C ALA A 256 -6.78 -18.07 6.32
N ALA A 257 -5.82 -18.23 7.24
CA ALA A 257 -5.31 -19.54 7.62
C ALA A 257 -6.39 -20.41 8.31
N LEU A 258 -7.19 -19.81 9.20
CA LEU A 258 -8.27 -20.52 9.89
C LEU A 258 -9.38 -20.98 8.95
N VAL A 259 -9.72 -20.15 7.95
CA VAL A 259 -10.68 -20.52 6.90
C VAL A 259 -10.09 -21.62 6.00
N ALA A 260 -8.82 -21.50 5.60
CA ALA A 260 -8.15 -22.51 4.79
C ALA A 260 -8.03 -23.87 5.50
N ASP A 261 -7.79 -23.86 6.82
CA ASP A 261 -7.70 -25.06 7.66
C ASP A 261 -9.09 -25.63 8.05
N GLY A 262 -10.20 -24.99 7.65
CA GLY A 262 -11.56 -25.42 7.95
C GLY A 262 -11.98 -25.27 9.42
N VAL A 263 -11.30 -24.38 10.17
CA VAL A 263 -11.62 -24.06 11.57
C VAL A 263 -12.78 -23.06 11.66
N LEU A 264 -12.92 -22.20 10.65
CA LEU A 264 -13.97 -21.20 10.47
C LEU A 264 -14.69 -21.42 9.14
#